data_AF-R0MEI0-F1
#
_entry.id   AF-R0MEI0-F1
#
_cell.length_a   1.000
_cell.length_b   1.000
_cell.length_c   1.000
_cell.angle_alpha   90.00
_cell.angle_beta   90.00
_cell.angle_gamma   90.00
#
_symmetry.space_group_name_H-M   'P 1'
#
loop_
_entity.id
_entity.type
_entity.pdbx_description
1 polymer ?
#
loop_
_entity_poly.entity_id
_entity_poly.type
_entity_poly.pdbx_seq_one_letter_code
_entity_poly.pdbx_strand_id
1 'polypeptide(L)'
;MDKKLSYYIDNSNFSTPKPSKKEVKTIKKAASSQKNLVKIVNGEIIIDDRDMVINRVEEDMEIVEENEIVTSCTFGKKRCCGKWNKTQTEQFYEALRLCGLEFTLISNLFENKNRRACKLKYLSELKRNKKKVEEILSDLQPFNRGKYEALKNQLQNTKM
;
A
#
# COMPACT_ATOMS: atom_id res chain seq x y z
N MET A 1 28.03 0.50 33.24
CA MET A 1 26.82 0.17 32.47
C MET A 1 26.46 -1.27 32.80
N ASP A 2 25.24 -1.54 33.24
CA ASP A 2 24.80 -2.91 33.56
C ASP A 2 24.90 -3.79 32.32
N LYS A 3 25.57 -4.95 32.44
CA LYS A 3 25.73 -5.93 31.35
C LYS A 3 24.39 -6.35 30.73
N LYS A 4 23.32 -6.31 31.52
CA LYS A 4 21.96 -6.61 31.06
C LYS A 4 21.39 -5.52 30.17
N LEU A 5 21.67 -4.24 30.44
CA LEU A 5 21.19 -3.11 29.62
C LEU A 5 21.95 -2.98 28.30
N SER A 6 23.26 -3.22 28.29
CA SER A 6 24.08 -3.14 27.08
C SER A 6 23.62 -4.09 25.97
N TYR A 7 23.05 -5.24 26.36
CA TYR A 7 22.49 -6.21 25.41
C TYR A 7 21.32 -5.65 24.58
N TYR A 8 20.43 -4.86 25.19
CA TYR A 8 19.24 -4.31 24.54
C TYR A 8 19.49 -3.00 23.78
N ILE A 9 20.63 -2.36 23.99
CA ILE A 9 21.01 -1.11 23.29
C ILE A 9 21.72 -1.41 21.97
N ASP A 10 22.33 -2.59 21.86
CA ASP A 10 23.02 -3.03 20.65
C ASP A 10 22.05 -3.75 19.70
N ASN A 11 21.69 -3.05 18.63
CA ASN A 11 20.80 -3.56 17.58
C ASN A 11 21.35 -4.79 16.85
N SER A 12 22.65 -5.12 16.97
CA SER A 12 23.21 -6.33 16.39
C SER A 12 22.81 -7.61 17.14
N ASN A 13 22.36 -7.49 18.39
CA ASN A 13 21.88 -8.61 19.20
C ASN A 13 20.46 -9.07 18.83
N PHE A 14 19.73 -8.28 18.04
CA PHE A 14 18.42 -8.67 17.52
C PHE A 14 18.58 -9.27 16.13
N SER A 15 18.33 -10.58 16.03
CA SER A 15 18.33 -11.28 14.75
C SER A 15 17.34 -10.62 13.79
N THR A 16 17.82 -10.14 12.65
CA THR A 16 16.93 -9.67 11.58
C THR A 16 16.09 -10.86 11.13
N PRO A 17 14.75 -10.77 11.11
CA PRO A 17 13.95 -11.86 10.57
C PRO A 17 14.37 -12.07 9.11
N LYS A 18 14.97 -13.22 8.82
CA LYS A 18 15.21 -13.64 7.43
C LYS A 18 13.84 -13.72 6.76
N PRO A 19 13.67 -13.19 5.54
CA PRO A 19 12.44 -13.41 4.79
C PRO A 19 12.34 -14.91 4.50
N SER A 20 11.62 -15.65 5.34
CA SER A 20 11.24 -17.02 5.05
C SER A 20 10.25 -16.97 3.89
N LYS A 21 10.50 -17.77 2.85
CA LYS A 21 9.49 -18.03 1.84
C LYS A 21 8.31 -18.67 2.56
N LYS A 22 7.14 -18.04 2.50
CA LYS A 22 5.90 -18.62 3.04
C LYS A 22 5.58 -19.87 2.23
N GLU A 23 5.98 -21.04 2.73
CA GLU A 23 5.53 -22.31 2.17
C GLU A 23 4.11 -22.57 2.66
N VAL A 24 3.15 -22.25 1.81
CA VAL A 24 1.72 -22.51 2.06
C VAL A 24 1.51 -24.02 1.99
N LYS A 25 1.34 -24.67 3.14
CA LYS A 25 0.92 -26.08 3.21
C LYS A 25 -0.55 -26.17 2.84
N THR A 26 -0.86 -26.55 1.61
CA THR A 26 -2.24 -26.78 1.16
C THR A 26 -2.70 -28.18 1.59
N ILE A 27 -3.72 -28.23 2.44
CA ILE A 27 -4.47 -29.47 2.72
C ILE A 27 -5.55 -29.60 1.64
N LYS A 28 -5.67 -30.79 1.02
CA LYS A 28 -6.60 -31.03 -0.09
C LYS A 28 -8.05 -31.10 0.41
N LYS A 29 -8.94 -30.31 -0.20
CA LYS A 29 -10.37 -30.26 0.13
C LYS A 29 -11.13 -31.42 -0.54
N ALA A 30 -11.94 -32.15 0.24
CA ALA A 30 -12.95 -33.08 -0.30
C ALA A 30 -14.18 -32.30 -0.80
N ALA A 31 -14.80 -32.79 -1.87
CA ALA A 31 -15.87 -32.10 -2.60
C ALA A 31 -17.07 -31.73 -1.73
N SER A 32 -17.57 -30.49 -1.90
CA SER A 32 -18.80 -30.00 -1.28
C SER A 32 -20.00 -30.69 -1.94
N SER A 33 -20.58 -31.67 -1.26
CA SER A 33 -21.86 -32.27 -1.63
C SER A 33 -22.98 -31.36 -1.13
N GLN A 34 -23.93 -31.00 -2.01
CA GLN A 34 -25.09 -30.18 -1.65
C GLN A 34 -25.94 -30.93 -0.61
N LYS A 35 -26.18 -30.30 0.55
CA LYS A 35 -27.00 -30.85 1.65
C LYS A 35 -28.45 -30.42 1.49
N ASN A 36 -29.38 -31.38 1.57
CA ASN A 36 -30.81 -31.16 1.36
C ASN A 36 -31.58 -31.60 2.61
N LEU A 37 -31.96 -30.62 3.44
CA LEU A 37 -32.61 -30.81 4.75
C LEU A 37 -33.99 -31.49 4.69
N VAL A 38 -34.68 -31.37 3.55
CA VAL A 38 -36.07 -31.84 3.39
C VAL A 38 -36.15 -32.77 2.19
N LYS A 39 -36.79 -33.93 2.37
CA LYS A 39 -37.05 -34.91 1.31
C LYS A 39 -38.53 -35.25 1.26
N ILE A 40 -39.05 -35.43 0.05
CA ILE A 40 -40.42 -35.91 -0.16
C ILE A 40 -40.33 -37.40 -0.43
N VAL A 41 -40.89 -38.22 0.45
CA VAL A 41 -40.98 -39.67 0.28
C VAL A 41 -42.45 -40.03 0.34
N ASN A 42 -42.99 -40.62 -0.73
CA ASN A 42 -44.38 -41.08 -0.82
C ASN A 42 -45.44 -39.98 -0.57
N GLY A 43 -45.15 -38.73 -0.94
CA GLY A 43 -46.09 -37.61 -0.78
C GLY A 43 -46.11 -36.98 0.62
N GLU A 44 -45.34 -37.52 1.56
CA GLU A 44 -45.13 -36.95 2.88
C GLU A 44 -43.78 -36.22 2.94
N ILE A 45 -43.77 -35.09 3.66
CA ILE A 45 -42.57 -34.26 3.85
C ILE A 45 -41.83 -34.79 5.07
N ILE A 46 -40.61 -35.29 4.86
CA ILE A 46 -39.75 -35.86 5.90
C ILE A 46 -38.46 -35.02 6.02
N ILE A 47 -38.05 -34.74 7.25
CA ILE A 47 -36.80 -34.03 7.57
C ILE A 47 -35.66 -35.06 7.63
N ASP A 48 -34.53 -34.79 6.98
CA ASP A 48 -33.36 -35.69 7.01
C ASP A 48 -32.44 -35.37 8.20
N ASP A 49 -32.46 -36.22 9.23
CA ASP A 49 -31.68 -36.09 10.46
C ASP A 49 -30.15 -35.97 10.20
N ARG A 50 -29.66 -36.49 9.06
CA ARG A 50 -28.22 -36.47 8.72
C ARG A 50 -27.70 -35.08 8.39
N ASP A 51 -28.56 -34.23 7.83
CA ASP A 51 -28.24 -32.85 7.46
C ASP A 51 -28.66 -31.85 8.55
N MET A 52 -29.35 -32.30 9.61
CA MET A 52 -29.82 -31.45 10.72
C MET A 52 -28.67 -30.88 11.57
N VAL A 53 -27.52 -31.55 11.60
CA VAL A 53 -26.35 -31.11 12.37
C VAL A 53 -25.34 -30.40 11.45
N ILE A 54 -25.17 -29.10 11.67
CA ILE A 54 -24.08 -28.33 11.06
C ILE A 54 -22.82 -28.65 11.87
N ASN A 55 -21.97 -29.52 11.32
CA ASN A 55 -20.61 -29.65 11.82
C ASN A 55 -19.89 -28.35 11.46
N ARG A 56 -19.61 -27.48 12.46
CA ARG A 56 -18.70 -26.34 12.29
C ARG A 56 -17.30 -26.93 12.17
N VAL A 57 -17.02 -27.56 11.04
CA VAL A 57 -15.66 -27.96 10.70
C VAL A 57 -14.88 -26.66 10.71
N GLU A 58 -13.92 -26.59 11.63
CA GLU A 58 -12.94 -25.52 11.72
C GLU A 58 -12.46 -25.24 10.30
N GLU A 59 -12.70 -24.02 9.82
CA GLU A 59 -12.20 -23.59 8.53
C GLU A 59 -10.70 -23.88 8.48
N ASP A 60 -10.17 -24.26 7.31
CA ASP A 60 -8.74 -24.52 7.11
C ASP A 60 -7.95 -23.23 7.44
N MET A 61 -7.64 -23.01 8.71
CA MET A 61 -6.94 -21.85 9.22
C MET A 61 -5.46 -22.03 8.90
N GLU A 62 -4.87 -21.05 8.23
CA GLU A 62 -3.44 -21.03 7.96
C GLU A 62 -2.69 -20.93 9.30
N ILE A 63 -1.97 -21.99 9.67
CA ILE A 63 -1.07 -21.95 10.83
C ILE A 63 0.15 -21.13 10.42
N VAL A 64 0.13 -19.84 10.76
CA VAL A 64 1.26 -18.92 10.56
C VAL A 64 2.04 -18.85 11.87
N GLU A 65 3.33 -19.21 11.84
CA GLU A 65 4.22 -18.95 12.97
C GLU A 65 4.49 -17.44 13.08
N GLU A 66 4.00 -16.83 14.15
CA GLU A 66 4.10 -15.38 14.38
C GLU A 66 5.46 -15.01 15.01
N ASN A 67 6.50 -14.91 14.17
CA ASN A 67 7.84 -14.50 14.58
C ASN A 67 8.13 -13.00 14.35
N GLU A 68 7.09 -12.16 14.22
CA GLU A 68 7.26 -10.74 13.88
C GLU A 68 7.54 -9.86 15.12
N ILE A 69 8.58 -9.03 15.04
CA ILE A 69 8.93 -8.08 16.11
C ILE A 69 7.97 -6.89 16.05
N VAL A 70 7.18 -6.72 17.12
CA VAL A 70 6.30 -5.56 17.29
C VAL A 70 7.08 -4.40 17.91
N THR A 71 7.10 -3.26 17.23
CA THR A 71 7.65 -1.99 17.72
C THR A 71 6.54 -0.95 17.85
N SER A 72 6.83 0.21 18.45
CA SER A 72 5.86 1.32 18.56
C SER A 72 5.33 1.83 17.20
N CYS A 73 6.01 1.52 16.10
CA CYS A 73 5.61 1.90 14.75
C CYS A 73 4.84 0.80 13.98
N THR A 74 4.78 -0.43 14.49
CA THR A 74 4.25 -1.61 13.75
C THR A 74 2.79 -1.42 13.34
N PHE A 75 1.95 -0.90 14.24
CA PHE A 75 0.54 -0.59 13.96
C PHE A 75 0.29 0.88 13.57
N GLY A 76 1.37 1.64 13.34
CA GLY A 76 1.31 3.04 12.98
C GLY A 76 0.89 3.28 11.52
N LYS A 77 0.40 4.48 11.22
CA LYS A 77 0.11 4.89 9.84
C LYS A 77 1.41 4.88 9.02
N LYS A 78 1.53 3.95 8.07
CA LYS A 78 2.67 3.87 7.15
C LYS A 78 2.80 5.16 6.37
N ARG A 79 3.94 5.84 6.51
CA ARG A 79 4.30 7.02 5.71
C ARG A 79 4.82 6.56 4.35
N CYS A 80 3.96 5.96 3.54
CA CYS A 80 4.33 5.62 2.17
C CYS A 80 4.19 6.88 1.28
N CYS A 81 5.17 7.77 1.34
CA CYS A 81 5.46 8.64 0.22
C CYS A 81 6.66 8.02 -0.50
N GLY A 82 6.45 7.49 -1.71
CA GLY A 82 7.54 6.89 -2.47
C GLY A 82 8.69 7.90 -2.64
N LYS A 83 9.94 7.42 -2.68
CA LYS A 83 11.12 8.26 -2.89
C LYS A 83 10.99 9.08 -4.18
N TRP A 84 11.58 10.28 -4.21
CA TRP A 84 11.62 11.13 -5.39
C TRP A 84 12.90 10.87 -6.18
N ASN A 85 12.76 10.44 -7.43
CA ASN A 85 13.90 10.31 -8.34
C ASN A 85 14.27 11.69 -8.92
N LYS A 86 15.45 11.80 -9.54
CA LYS A 86 15.90 13.03 -10.21
C LYS A 86 14.95 13.42 -11.35
N THR A 87 14.61 12.46 -12.22
CA THR A 87 13.62 12.61 -13.30
C THR A 87 12.25 13.06 -12.79
N GLN A 88 11.76 12.44 -11.71
CA GLN A 88 10.51 12.84 -11.07
C GLN A 88 10.56 14.25 -10.47
N THR A 89 11.74 14.69 -10.04
CA THR A 89 11.94 16.05 -9.52
C THR A 89 11.91 17.08 -10.65
N GLU A 90 12.46 16.75 -11.81
CA GLU A 90 12.36 17.59 -13.02
C GLU A 90 10.91 17.70 -13.50
N GLN A 91 10.21 16.58 -13.59
CA GLN A 91 8.78 16.54 -13.91
C GLN A 91 7.93 17.31 -12.90
N PHE A 92 8.34 17.32 -11.62
CA PHE A 92 7.67 18.11 -10.59
C PHE A 92 7.81 19.62 -10.85
N TYR A 93 8.97 20.09 -11.32
CA TYR A 93 9.15 21.50 -11.69
C TYR A 93 8.29 21.90 -12.89
N GLU A 94 8.20 21.03 -13.92
CA GLU A 94 7.31 21.25 -15.06
C GLU A 94 5.83 21.30 -14.63
N ALA A 95 5.42 20.36 -13.78
CA ALA A 95 4.08 20.36 -13.21
C ALA A 95 3.79 21.61 -12.37
N LEU A 96 4.77 22.10 -11.61
CA LEU A 96 4.67 23.33 -10.81
C LEU A 96 4.50 24.56 -11.71
N ARG A 97 5.17 24.61 -12.86
CA ARG A 97 5.06 25.71 -13.83
C ARG A 97 3.67 25.78 -14.48
N LEU A 98 3.05 24.62 -14.74
CA LEU A 98 1.72 24.52 -15.37
C LEU A 98 0.57 24.68 -14.38
N CYS A 99 0.68 24.09 -13.19
CA CYS A 99 -0.41 24.01 -12.21
C CYS A 99 -0.30 25.06 -11.09
N GLY A 100 0.88 25.65 -10.89
CA GLY A 100 1.15 26.50 -9.74
C GLY A 100 1.17 25.72 -8.43
N LEU A 101 0.59 26.30 -7.37
CA LEU A 101 0.62 25.75 -6.01
C LEU A 101 -0.51 24.74 -5.72
N GLU A 102 -1.27 24.33 -6.73
CA GLU A 102 -2.36 23.35 -6.59
C GLU A 102 -1.82 21.91 -6.51
N PHE A 103 -1.38 21.52 -5.31
CA PHE A 103 -0.78 20.20 -5.07
C PHE A 103 -1.72 19.01 -5.30
N THR A 104 -3.03 19.22 -5.23
CA THR A 104 -4.02 18.18 -5.54
C THR A 104 -3.98 17.85 -7.04
N LEU A 105 -3.87 18.89 -7.87
CA LEU A 105 -3.81 18.75 -9.32
C LEU A 105 -2.49 18.11 -9.76
N ILE A 106 -1.38 18.50 -9.10
CA ILE A 106 -0.07 17.91 -9.32
C ILE A 106 -0.05 16.45 -8.87
N SER A 107 -0.70 16.07 -7.77
CA SER A 107 -0.71 14.67 -7.33
C SER A 107 -1.36 13.73 -8.34
N ASN A 108 -2.31 14.20 -9.14
CA ASN A 108 -2.96 13.39 -10.18
C ASN A 108 -2.04 13.07 -11.37
N LEU A 109 -0.91 13.78 -11.51
CA LEU A 109 0.10 13.52 -12.53
C LEU A 109 1.05 12.38 -12.14
N PHE A 110 1.20 12.11 -10.84
CA PHE A 110 2.18 11.18 -10.32
C PHE A 110 1.51 10.00 -9.64
N GLU A 111 1.76 8.80 -10.16
CA GLU A 111 1.31 7.58 -9.51
C GLU A 111 2.08 7.35 -8.21
N ASN A 112 1.38 6.94 -7.15
CA ASN A 112 1.92 6.73 -5.80
C ASN A 112 2.46 7.99 -5.09
N LYS A 113 2.11 9.19 -5.54
CA LYS A 113 2.44 10.45 -4.84
C LYS A 113 1.17 11.19 -4.44
N ASN A 114 0.85 11.13 -3.15
CA ASN A 114 -0.28 11.86 -2.59
C ASN A 114 -0.01 13.37 -2.55
N ARG A 115 -1.07 14.19 -2.50
CA ARG A 115 -1.01 15.64 -2.29
C ARG A 115 -0.03 16.08 -1.19
N ARG A 116 -0.02 15.35 -0.06
CA ARG A 116 0.92 15.62 1.05
C ARG A 116 2.38 15.45 0.63
N ALA A 117 2.69 14.47 -0.21
CA ALA A 117 4.04 14.25 -0.72
C ALA A 117 4.47 15.39 -1.67
N CYS A 118 3.58 15.88 -2.52
CA CYS A 118 3.84 17.05 -3.38
C CYS A 118 4.12 18.31 -2.56
N LYS A 119 3.31 18.58 -1.51
CA LYS A 119 3.55 19.70 -0.59
C LYS A 119 4.91 19.57 0.13
N LEU A 120 5.23 18.39 0.65
CA LEU A 120 6.52 18.16 1.31
C LEU A 120 7.70 18.30 0.35
N LYS A 121 7.53 17.86 -0.90
CA LYS A 121 8.53 18.05 -1.96
C LYS A 121 8.76 19.52 -2.23
N TYR A 122 7.70 20.32 -2.41
CA TYR A 122 7.80 21.77 -2.55
C TYR A 122 8.56 22.41 -1.38
N LEU A 123 8.21 22.09 -0.14
CA LEU A 123 8.90 22.61 1.05
C LEU A 123 10.37 22.18 1.12
N SER A 124 10.70 20.96 0.69
CA SER A 124 12.08 20.50 0.59
C SER A 124 12.86 21.25 -0.48
N GLU A 125 12.23 21.55 -1.62
CA GLU A 125 12.86 22.30 -2.71
C GLU A 125 13.03 23.78 -2.37
N LEU A 126 12.10 24.39 -1.62
CA LEU A 126 12.30 25.74 -1.09
C LEU A 126 13.53 25.85 -0.19
N LYS A 127 13.86 24.78 0.56
CA LYS A 127 15.05 24.75 1.43
C LYS A 127 16.33 24.48 0.65
N ARG A 128 16.28 23.60 -0.36
CA ARG A 128 17.46 23.16 -1.12
C ARG A 128 17.77 24.04 -2.32
N ASN A 129 16.75 24.38 -3.10
CA ASN A 129 16.84 25.00 -4.42
C ASN A 129 15.88 26.19 -4.53
N LYS A 130 15.96 27.13 -3.59
CA LYS A 130 15.06 28.30 -3.48
C LYS A 130 14.95 29.09 -4.79
N LYS A 131 16.09 29.43 -5.40
CA LYS A 131 16.17 30.24 -6.64
C LYS A 131 15.34 29.64 -7.79
N LYS A 132 15.45 28.32 -7.99
CA LYS A 132 14.75 27.61 -9.07
C LYS A 132 13.23 27.63 -8.85
N VAL A 133 12.79 27.50 -7.60
CA VAL A 133 11.37 27.59 -7.27
C VAL A 133 10.84 29.01 -7.47
N GLU A 134 11.61 30.03 -7.09
CA GLU A 134 11.24 31.44 -7.30
C GLU A 134 11.15 31.81 -8.79
N GLU A 135 12.09 31.34 -9.60
CA GLU A 135 12.08 31.51 -11.06
C GLU A 135 10.81 30.90 -11.67
N ILE A 136 10.51 29.63 -11.34
CA ILE A 136 9.30 28.96 -11.82
C ILE A 136 8.04 29.71 -11.38
N LEU A 137 8.02 30.21 -10.15
CA LEU A 137 6.87 30.95 -9.61
C LEU A 137 6.67 32.31 -10.28
N SER A 138 7.75 32.92 -10.76
CA SER A 138 7.71 34.18 -11.51
C SER A 138 7.22 33.94 -12.94
N ASP A 139 7.60 32.80 -13.53
CA ASP A 139 7.25 32.39 -14.90
C ASP A 139 6.04 31.46 -14.97
N LEU A 140 5.05 31.67 -14.10
CA LEU A 140 3.81 30.89 -14.08
C LEU A 140 3.08 31.02 -15.41
N GLN A 141 2.79 29.89 -16.05
CA GLN A 141 1.98 29.86 -17.25
C GLN A 141 0.49 29.82 -16.89
N PRO A 142 -0.40 30.50 -17.63
CA PRO A 142 -1.83 30.29 -17.49
C PRO A 142 -2.15 28.81 -17.67
N PHE A 143 -3.06 28.29 -16.83
CA PHE A 143 -3.41 26.89 -16.85
C PHE A 143 -3.97 26.50 -18.22
N ASN A 144 -3.32 25.54 -18.87
CA ASN A 144 -3.76 25.01 -20.17
C ASN A 144 -3.99 23.51 -20.03
N ARG A 145 -5.24 23.10 -20.26
CA ARG A 145 -5.67 21.70 -20.15
C ARG A 145 -4.92 20.76 -21.09
N GLY A 146 -4.67 21.16 -22.34
CA GLY A 146 -3.97 20.33 -23.32
C GLY A 146 -2.52 20.04 -22.91
N LYS A 147 -1.81 21.05 -22.39
CA LYS A 147 -0.45 20.87 -21.86
C LYS A 147 -0.43 19.93 -20.65
N TYR A 148 -1.42 20.04 -19.76
CA TYR A 148 -1.55 19.18 -18.59
C TYR A 148 -1.79 17.71 -18.98
N GLU A 149 -2.71 17.46 -19.93
CA GLU A 149 -3.01 16.11 -20.41
C GLU A 149 -1.80 15.49 -21.14
N ALA A 150 -1.07 16.28 -21.95
CA ALA A 150 0.16 15.82 -22.59
C ALA A 150 1.22 15.38 -21.56
N LEU A 151 1.45 16.20 -20.52
CA LEU A 151 2.38 15.87 -19.44
C LEU A 151 1.93 14.61 -18.68
N LYS A 152 0.63 14.48 -18.41
CA LYS A 152 0.06 13.29 -17.76
C LYS A 152 0.34 12.02 -18.57
N ASN A 153 0.09 12.06 -19.87
CA ASN A 153 0.32 10.91 -20.76
C ASN A 153 1.80 10.53 -20.81
N GLN A 154 2.70 11.51 -20.85
CA GLN A 154 4.15 11.27 -20.79
C GLN A 154 4.55 10.52 -19.51
N LEU A 155 4.01 10.93 -18.36
CA LEU A 155 4.34 10.32 -17.05
C LEU A 155 3.80 8.90 -16.91
N GLN A 156 2.62 8.63 -17.48
CA GLN A 156 2.00 7.31 -17.47
C GLN A 156 2.69 6.34 -18.45
N ASN A 157 3.16 6.82 -19.59
CA ASN A 157 3.83 5.98 -20.60
C ASN A 157 5.25 5.55 -20.22
N THR A 158 5.90 6.25 -19.28
CA THR A 158 7.25 5.89 -18.81
C THR A 158 7.27 4.59 -17.96
N LYS A 159 6.12 3.91 -17.82
CA LYS A 159 5.93 2.65 -17.10
C LYS A 159 5.96 1.39 -17.97
N MET A 160 6.13 1.51 -19.29
CA MET A 160 6.33 0.37 -20.19
C MET A 160 7.81 0.15 -20.50
#